data_AF-A0A480A9F2-F1
#
_entry.id   AF-A0A480A9F2-F1
#
_cell.length_a   1.000
_cell.length_b   1.000
_cell.length_c   1.000
_cell.angle_alpha   90.00
_cell.angle_beta   90.00
_cell.angle_gamma   90.00
#
_symmetry.space_group_name_H-M   'P 1'
#
loop_
_entity.id
_entity.type
_entity.pdbx_description
1 polymer ?
#
loop_
_entity_poly.entity_id
_entity_poly.type
_entity_poly.pdbx_seq_one_letter_code
_entity_poly.pdbx_strand_id
1 'polypeptide(L)'
;MSFNLNLNPVSDYGLMPNTNELMFYGNGNDLITSFSNTQATIVAGEGNNIINSAAGNDIIYAGAGQDFINAGNGNNTIFTGGGVNNVLTGNGNDTIYAGDNNDIIYTGNGNDIIYTGNGNNIINAGTGNDRIVLGIGQDKIILEGGNGSVTVFGFNINSDKVSLGESLLGKSLQFVTQGSDTLVKTGTDLLATLKGVARSSQALLNKIPLYRYNVTDLGSLSTNTNGTVVAASINDFGQIAGRYDTGATFINQNATTNVTQTNNVRQGFIWENGSQTALTNTGIKNGQSDFGAANGATVTLLTTNVNTIGNSGIILGTADEVRQPIPKATDRALVWQKNGNNYNLTINDFGGLESYLFDANNLNQVVGRNILSSGQDKAIYSENGLIQELTTLGGDGGTARGINNKGQIVGYVDSDDTLNDQFVNTAVIWQKNTSGTYTMQNLGTFGAEKATLRDINDAGHIIGSTSNGSGATATSDAFLLRDGNFTDLGSLGGNTGSANGINEFGQVIGASQLASGINHAYVWNGGVMSDLNNLITTPLTYNGATVTLNNAVSINNFGDIVATGTYTYTNNEGQAQTGTRSYLLKATW
;
A
#
# COMPACT_ATOMS: atom_id res chain seq x y z
N MET A 1 32.83 -3.10 -26.37
CA MET A 1 33.65 -4.25 -25.91
C MET A 1 32.67 -5.19 -25.24
N SER A 2 32.25 -6.24 -25.94
CA SER A 2 31.11 -7.07 -25.53
C SER A 2 31.58 -8.10 -24.50
N PHE A 3 31.15 -7.96 -23.25
CA PHE A 3 31.36 -8.99 -22.22
C PHE A 3 30.22 -10.00 -22.31
N ASN A 4 30.53 -11.20 -22.81
CA ASN A 4 29.64 -12.35 -22.78
C ASN A 4 29.99 -13.18 -21.54
N LEU A 5 29.22 -13.05 -20.46
CA LEU A 5 29.28 -13.94 -19.31
C LEU A 5 28.09 -14.90 -19.42
N ASN A 6 28.34 -16.10 -19.94
CA ASN A 6 27.41 -17.22 -19.79
C ASN A 6 27.45 -17.67 -18.33
N LEU A 7 26.47 -17.28 -17.53
CA LEU A 7 26.23 -17.82 -16.20
C LEU A 7 24.93 -18.63 -16.22
N ASN A 8 25.04 -19.91 -15.83
CA ASN A 8 23.89 -20.80 -15.60
C ASN A 8 23.04 -20.27 -14.43
N PRO A 9 21.71 -20.51 -14.41
CA PRO A 9 20.86 -20.11 -13.31
C PRO A 9 21.21 -20.97 -12.09
N VAL A 10 21.81 -20.36 -11.06
CA VAL A 10 22.03 -21.00 -9.78
C VAL A 10 21.40 -20.15 -8.69
N SER A 11 20.51 -20.79 -7.96
CA SER A 11 19.89 -20.43 -6.70
C SER A 11 20.83 -19.73 -5.71
N ASP A 12 20.34 -18.61 -5.17
CA ASP A 12 20.42 -18.20 -3.75
C ASP A 12 21.77 -18.48 -3.06
N TYR A 13 22.70 -17.52 -3.14
CA TYR A 13 23.94 -17.56 -2.36
C TYR A 13 23.78 -16.82 -1.04
N GLY A 14 23.87 -17.59 0.06
CA GLY A 14 23.76 -17.13 1.43
C GLY A 14 24.82 -16.11 1.87
N LEU A 15 24.37 -15.25 2.77
CA LEU A 15 25.03 -14.10 3.38
C LEU A 15 26.28 -14.47 4.20
N MET A 16 27.36 -13.69 4.05
CA MET A 16 28.41 -13.57 5.07
C MET A 16 28.26 -12.21 5.79
N PRO A 17 28.35 -12.13 7.14
CA PRO A 17 27.82 -10.98 7.89
C PRO A 17 28.64 -9.68 7.83
N ASN A 18 29.74 -9.61 7.06
CA ASN A 18 30.69 -8.48 7.13
C ASN A 18 31.37 -8.15 5.78
N THR A 19 30.79 -8.53 4.65
CA THR A 19 31.39 -8.27 3.33
C THR A 19 30.34 -7.65 2.42
N ASN A 20 30.77 -6.74 1.55
CA ASN A 20 29.93 -6.19 0.50
C ASN A 20 29.15 -7.31 -0.20
N GLU A 21 27.82 -7.18 -0.29
CA GLU A 21 27.00 -8.16 -1.00
C GLU A 21 27.23 -7.99 -2.52
N LEU A 22 27.37 -9.10 -3.23
CA LEU A 22 27.53 -9.08 -4.68
C LEU A 22 26.53 -10.07 -5.28
N MET A 23 25.53 -9.54 -5.99
CA MET A 23 24.41 -10.30 -6.51
C MET A 23 24.34 -10.14 -8.04
N PHE A 24 24.31 -11.25 -8.77
CA PHE A 24 24.16 -11.28 -10.23
C PHE A 24 22.98 -12.18 -10.61
N TYR A 25 22.03 -11.62 -11.32
CA TYR A 25 20.90 -12.31 -11.90
C TYR A 25 21.04 -12.33 -13.44
N GLY A 26 20.30 -13.25 -14.06
CA GLY A 26 20.36 -13.51 -15.50
C GLY A 26 19.34 -12.67 -16.26
N ASN A 27 18.92 -13.15 -17.43
CA ASN A 27 17.75 -12.57 -18.08
C ASN A 27 16.48 -13.17 -17.47
N GLY A 28 15.50 -12.33 -17.15
CA GLY A 28 14.25 -12.72 -16.52
C GLY A 28 13.63 -11.57 -15.72
N ASN A 29 12.37 -11.73 -15.31
CA ASN A 29 11.79 -10.82 -14.34
C ASN A 29 12.17 -11.33 -12.95
N ASP A 30 13.08 -10.64 -12.27
CA ASP A 30 13.62 -11.10 -10.99
C ASP A 30 13.07 -10.30 -9.79
N LEU A 31 12.96 -10.97 -8.64
CA LEU A 31 12.73 -10.35 -7.33
C LEU A 31 14.00 -10.49 -6.51
N ILE A 32 14.63 -9.35 -6.21
CA ILE A 32 15.96 -9.25 -5.61
C ILE A 32 15.82 -8.48 -4.31
N THR A 33 16.28 -9.08 -3.20
CA THR A 33 16.28 -8.44 -1.89
C THR A 33 17.66 -8.61 -1.26
N SER A 34 18.33 -7.50 -0.95
CA SER A 34 19.55 -7.48 -0.13
C SER A 34 19.17 -7.37 1.35
N PHE A 35 19.98 -7.95 2.25
CA PHE A 35 19.61 -8.04 3.67
C PHE A 35 20.62 -7.38 4.62
N SER A 36 21.86 -7.14 4.18
CA SER A 36 22.85 -6.46 5.01
C SER A 36 22.70 -4.95 4.96
N ASN A 37 23.00 -4.30 6.09
CA ASN A 37 23.08 -2.84 6.17
C ASN A 37 24.44 -2.30 5.66
N THR A 38 25.06 -3.02 4.71
CA THR A 38 26.40 -2.72 4.16
C THR A 38 26.32 -2.61 2.64
N GLN A 39 27.35 -2.06 1.99
CA GLN A 39 27.34 -1.87 0.54
C GLN A 39 27.04 -3.17 -0.22
N ALA A 40 25.98 -3.16 -1.03
CA ALA A 40 25.64 -4.17 -2.02
C ALA A 40 26.04 -3.72 -3.43
N THR A 41 26.37 -4.68 -4.28
CA THR A 41 26.47 -4.51 -5.73
C THR A 41 25.52 -5.49 -6.38
N ILE A 42 24.50 -4.96 -7.03
CA ILE A 42 23.38 -5.71 -7.61
C ILE A 42 23.42 -5.56 -9.12
N VAL A 43 23.37 -6.67 -9.84
CA VAL A 43 23.19 -6.70 -11.29
C VAL A 43 21.99 -7.61 -11.58
N ALA A 44 20.86 -7.01 -11.94
CA ALA A 44 19.62 -7.75 -12.14
C ALA A 44 19.54 -8.38 -13.54
N GLY A 45 19.97 -7.66 -14.59
CA GLY A 45 19.99 -8.19 -15.96
C GLY A 45 18.77 -7.76 -16.77
N GLU A 46 18.53 -8.35 -17.93
CA GLU A 46 17.36 -8.00 -18.74
C GLU A 46 16.07 -8.54 -18.13
N GLY A 47 14.98 -7.78 -18.17
CA GLY A 47 13.65 -8.14 -17.70
C GLY A 47 13.07 -7.08 -16.77
N ASN A 48 11.81 -7.26 -16.34
CA ASN A 48 11.17 -6.36 -15.40
C ASN A 48 11.50 -6.80 -13.98
N ASN A 49 12.47 -6.14 -13.35
CA ASN A 49 13.00 -6.55 -12.06
C ASN A 49 12.41 -5.76 -10.90
N ILE A 50 12.44 -6.37 -9.74
CA ILE A 50 12.15 -5.73 -8.46
C ILE A 50 13.41 -5.85 -7.62
N ILE A 51 13.97 -4.71 -7.21
CA ILE A 51 15.23 -4.63 -6.48
C ILE A 51 14.96 -3.89 -5.19
N ASN A 52 15.06 -4.58 -4.07
CA ASN A 52 15.00 -4.02 -2.72
C ASN A 52 16.37 -4.16 -2.07
N SER A 53 17.17 -3.10 -2.10
CA SER A 53 18.39 -3.04 -1.30
C SER A 53 18.08 -2.51 0.11
N ALA A 54 18.69 -3.13 1.11
CA ALA A 54 18.71 -2.66 2.48
C ALA A 54 19.54 -1.36 2.61
N ALA A 55 19.85 -0.92 3.83
CA ALA A 55 20.71 0.25 4.00
C ALA A 55 22.15 -0.05 3.52
N GLY A 56 22.86 0.92 2.97
CA GLY A 56 24.18 0.70 2.42
C GLY A 56 24.51 1.75 1.36
N ASN A 57 25.78 1.85 0.98
CA ASN A 57 26.17 2.68 -0.16
C ASN A 57 26.15 1.80 -1.41
N ASP A 58 24.98 1.53 -1.97
CA ASP A 58 24.82 0.41 -2.89
C ASP A 58 25.09 0.80 -4.34
N ILE A 59 25.44 -0.19 -5.17
CA ILE A 59 25.61 -0.02 -6.61
C ILE A 59 24.63 -0.96 -7.31
N ILE A 60 23.66 -0.40 -8.02
CA ILE A 60 22.58 -1.17 -8.65
C ILE A 60 22.64 -1.00 -10.16
N TYR A 61 22.65 -2.11 -10.89
CA TYR A 61 22.47 -2.19 -12.33
C TYR A 61 21.21 -3.01 -12.59
N ALA A 62 20.09 -2.34 -12.88
CA ALA A 62 18.82 -3.03 -13.08
C ALA A 62 18.81 -3.71 -14.46
N GLY A 63 19.08 -2.98 -15.54
CA GLY A 63 19.30 -3.58 -16.86
C GLY A 63 18.33 -3.04 -17.89
N ALA A 64 17.67 -3.89 -18.65
CA ALA A 64 16.67 -3.43 -19.62
C ALA A 64 15.32 -4.03 -19.26
N GLY A 65 14.29 -3.22 -19.13
CA GLY A 65 12.95 -3.64 -18.74
C GLY A 65 12.28 -2.57 -17.88
N GLN A 66 11.10 -2.88 -17.36
CA GLN A 66 10.44 -2.00 -16.40
C GLN A 66 10.86 -2.41 -15.00
N ASP A 67 11.84 -1.70 -14.44
CA ASP A 67 12.42 -2.04 -13.16
C ASP A 67 11.83 -1.21 -12.02
N PHE A 68 11.61 -1.85 -10.88
CA PHE A 68 11.25 -1.22 -9.60
C PHE A 68 12.45 -1.33 -8.66
N ILE A 69 12.99 -0.20 -8.25
CA ILE A 69 14.21 -0.13 -7.45
C ILE A 69 13.92 0.66 -6.17
N ASN A 70 14.08 0.01 -5.04
CA ASN A 70 14.22 0.63 -3.73
C ASN A 70 15.64 0.35 -3.23
N ALA A 71 16.50 1.36 -3.20
CA ALA A 71 17.89 1.21 -2.82
C ALA A 71 18.15 1.36 -1.31
N GLY A 72 17.12 1.67 -0.51
CA GLY A 72 17.29 1.88 0.93
C GLY A 72 18.20 3.07 1.27
N ASN A 73 18.44 3.33 2.55
CA ASN A 73 19.28 4.47 2.97
C ASN A 73 20.77 4.25 2.64
N GLY A 74 21.46 5.32 2.27
CA GLY A 74 22.91 5.43 2.09
C GLY A 74 23.22 6.16 0.80
N ASN A 75 24.50 6.28 0.44
CA ASN A 75 24.90 6.95 -0.80
C ASN A 75 24.91 5.93 -1.94
N ASN A 76 23.79 5.79 -2.64
CA ASN A 76 23.60 4.78 -3.66
C ASN A 76 24.01 5.29 -5.05
N THR A 77 24.44 4.38 -5.92
CA THR A 77 24.67 4.62 -7.34
C THR A 77 23.82 3.66 -8.16
N ILE A 78 22.89 4.18 -8.95
CA ILE A 78 21.87 3.39 -9.63
C ILE A 78 21.93 3.63 -11.13
N PHE A 79 21.99 2.54 -11.88
CA PHE A 79 21.83 2.49 -13.32
C PHE A 79 20.59 1.64 -13.59
N THR A 80 19.47 2.30 -13.91
CA THR A 80 18.24 1.57 -14.24
C THR A 80 18.39 0.90 -15.61
N GLY A 81 19.03 1.60 -16.55
CA GLY A 81 19.22 1.15 -17.92
C GLY A 81 18.06 1.56 -18.82
N GLY A 82 17.46 0.65 -19.60
CA GLY A 82 16.39 1.00 -20.53
C GLY A 82 15.03 0.53 -20.06
N GLY A 83 13.94 1.19 -20.48
CA GLY A 83 12.56 0.83 -20.10
C GLY A 83 11.98 1.81 -19.08
N VAL A 84 10.71 1.63 -18.70
CA VAL A 84 10.01 2.55 -17.77
C VAL A 84 10.29 2.11 -16.34
N ASN A 85 11.14 2.86 -15.64
CA ASN A 85 11.64 2.48 -14.33
C ASN A 85 11.09 3.36 -13.21
N ASN A 86 11.01 2.76 -12.03
CA ASN A 86 10.64 3.41 -10.78
C ASN A 86 11.80 3.31 -9.80
N VAL A 87 12.33 4.43 -9.31
CA VAL A 87 13.50 4.48 -8.43
C VAL A 87 13.19 5.21 -7.12
N LEU A 88 13.58 4.60 -6.01
CA LEU A 88 13.53 5.11 -4.65
C LEU A 88 14.88 4.89 -3.93
N THR A 89 15.47 5.90 -3.29
CA THR A 89 16.81 5.78 -2.65
C THR A 89 16.92 6.25 -1.19
N GLY A 90 15.85 6.70 -0.55
CA GLY A 90 15.85 6.93 0.91
C GLY A 90 16.65 8.16 1.39
N ASN A 91 17.49 8.01 2.42
CA ASN A 91 18.39 9.09 2.87
C ASN A 91 19.82 8.83 2.40
N GLY A 92 20.54 9.84 1.96
CA GLY A 92 21.94 9.76 1.54
C GLY A 92 22.17 10.63 0.31
N ASN A 93 23.42 10.79 -0.12
CA ASN A 93 23.72 11.50 -1.37
C ASN A 93 23.78 10.46 -2.50
N ASP A 94 22.70 10.36 -3.26
CA ASP A 94 22.51 9.36 -4.29
C ASP A 94 22.93 9.85 -5.68
N THR A 95 23.27 8.92 -6.55
CA THR A 95 23.54 9.18 -7.97
C THR A 95 22.75 8.24 -8.85
N ILE A 96 21.86 8.77 -9.69
CA ILE A 96 20.94 7.98 -10.51
C ILE A 96 21.15 8.29 -11.99
N TYR A 97 21.24 7.22 -12.78
CA TYR A 97 21.23 7.23 -14.24
C TYR A 97 20.02 6.43 -14.72
N ALA A 98 18.93 7.15 -15.07
CA ALA A 98 17.64 6.55 -15.41
C ALA A 98 17.55 6.04 -16.87
N GLY A 99 18.43 6.54 -17.74
CA GLY A 99 18.52 6.08 -19.12
C GLY A 99 17.42 6.63 -20.03
N ASP A 100 16.93 5.81 -20.95
CA ASP A 100 15.88 6.22 -21.89
C ASP A 100 14.52 5.65 -21.43
N ASN A 101 13.44 6.37 -21.78
CA ASN A 101 12.02 6.13 -21.47
C ASN A 101 11.48 6.98 -20.31
N ASN A 102 10.23 6.75 -19.92
CA ASN A 102 9.53 7.62 -18.98
C ASN A 102 9.73 7.08 -17.57
N ASP A 103 10.69 7.62 -16.83
CA ASP A 103 11.02 7.13 -15.49
C ASP A 103 10.37 7.95 -14.38
N ILE A 104 10.24 7.33 -13.21
CA ILE A 104 9.77 7.95 -11.97
C ILE A 104 10.89 7.83 -10.94
N ILE A 105 11.38 8.96 -10.43
CA ILE A 105 12.58 9.02 -9.59
C ILE A 105 12.30 9.82 -8.31
N TYR A 106 12.52 9.17 -7.16
CA TYR A 106 12.43 9.75 -5.82
C TYR A 106 13.72 9.49 -5.04
N THR A 107 14.45 10.54 -4.67
CA THR A 107 15.74 10.35 -3.97
C THR A 107 15.70 10.58 -2.47
N GLY A 108 14.72 11.33 -1.98
CA GLY A 108 14.53 11.53 -0.54
C GLY A 108 15.44 12.61 0.04
N ASN A 109 16.19 12.34 1.11
CA ASN A 109 17.00 13.38 1.75
C ASN A 109 18.48 13.23 1.39
N GLY A 110 19.14 14.32 1.00
CA GLY A 110 20.56 14.34 0.71
C GLY A 110 20.90 15.35 -0.36
N ASN A 111 22.13 15.31 -0.89
CA ASN A 111 22.49 16.10 -2.06
C ASN A 111 22.64 15.15 -3.24
N ASP A 112 21.57 15.01 -4.01
CA ASP A 112 21.44 13.96 -5.00
C ASP A 112 21.84 14.43 -6.41
N ILE A 113 22.27 13.49 -7.24
CA ILE A 113 22.61 13.74 -8.64
C ILE A 113 21.77 12.82 -9.52
N ILE A 114 20.87 13.40 -10.31
CA ILE A 114 19.91 12.67 -11.14
C ILE A 114 20.15 13.00 -12.60
N TYR A 115 20.44 11.97 -13.40
CA TYR A 115 20.48 12.01 -14.86
C TYR A 115 19.28 11.24 -15.39
N THR A 116 18.26 11.95 -15.85
CA THR A 116 16.99 11.34 -16.27
C THR A 116 17.06 10.72 -17.66
N GLY A 117 17.99 11.20 -18.49
CA GLY A 117 18.05 10.85 -19.91
C GLY A 117 16.77 11.22 -20.68
N ASN A 118 16.46 10.49 -21.75
CA ASN A 118 15.38 10.85 -22.67
C ASN A 118 14.04 10.24 -22.24
N GLY A 119 12.93 10.93 -22.50
CA GLY A 119 11.59 10.48 -22.17
C GLY A 119 10.88 11.50 -21.29
N ASN A 120 9.62 11.22 -20.94
CA ASN A 120 8.84 12.10 -20.07
C ASN A 120 9.00 11.63 -18.63
N ASN A 121 9.95 12.22 -17.91
CA ASN A 121 10.31 11.77 -16.57
C ASN A 121 9.57 12.54 -15.48
N ILE A 122 9.39 11.90 -14.33
CA ILE A 122 8.88 12.51 -13.10
C ILE A 122 9.97 12.42 -12.04
N ILE A 123 10.36 13.56 -11.47
CA ILE A 123 11.49 13.65 -10.56
C ILE A 123 11.11 14.41 -9.30
N ASN A 124 11.30 13.80 -8.14
CA ASN A 124 11.34 14.47 -6.86
C ASN A 124 12.69 14.17 -6.19
N ALA A 125 13.56 15.17 -6.13
CA ALA A 125 14.86 15.00 -5.48
C ALA A 125 14.79 15.13 -3.95
N GLY A 126 13.60 15.38 -3.40
CA GLY A 126 13.35 15.56 -1.98
C GLY A 126 14.07 16.76 -1.37
N THR A 127 14.74 16.59 -0.22
CA THR A 127 15.37 17.70 0.51
C THR A 127 16.89 17.67 0.43
N GLY A 128 17.49 18.86 0.31
CA GLY A 128 18.93 19.07 0.24
C GLY A 128 19.32 19.82 -1.03
N ASN A 129 20.60 19.78 -1.42
CA ASN A 129 21.09 20.51 -2.60
C ASN A 129 21.27 19.58 -3.78
N ASP A 130 20.19 19.40 -4.53
CA ASP A 130 20.15 18.40 -5.59
C ASP A 130 20.54 18.96 -6.95
N ARG A 131 21.01 18.07 -7.80
CA ARG A 131 21.36 18.36 -9.19
C ARG A 131 20.60 17.43 -10.12
N ILE A 132 19.68 18.01 -10.90
CA ILE A 132 18.93 17.28 -11.93
C ILE A 132 19.46 17.69 -13.31
N VAL A 133 19.77 16.71 -14.13
CA VAL A 133 20.12 16.88 -15.54
C VAL A 133 19.07 16.17 -16.39
N LEU A 134 18.21 16.98 -17.01
CA LEU A 134 17.16 16.52 -17.92
C LEU A 134 17.72 16.22 -19.31
N GLY A 135 17.15 15.22 -19.98
CA GLY A 135 17.35 14.95 -21.40
C GLY A 135 16.25 15.56 -22.26
N ILE A 136 15.89 14.88 -23.35
CA ILE A 136 14.76 15.31 -24.21
C ILE A 136 13.45 14.73 -23.66
N GLY A 137 12.35 15.48 -23.72
CA GLY A 137 11.05 14.98 -23.30
C GLY A 137 10.15 16.07 -22.74
N GLN A 138 9.04 15.66 -22.15
CA GLN A 138 8.20 16.49 -21.30
C GLN A 138 8.41 16.04 -19.86
N ASP A 139 9.41 16.64 -19.20
CA ASP A 139 9.77 16.27 -17.85
C ASP A 139 8.96 17.04 -16.81
N LYS A 140 8.81 16.45 -15.63
CA LYS A 140 8.15 17.06 -14.49
C LYS A 140 9.05 16.99 -13.26
N ILE A 141 9.37 18.15 -12.70
CA ILE A 141 10.16 18.27 -11.48
C ILE A 141 9.25 18.70 -10.34
N ILE A 142 9.21 17.92 -9.28
CA ILE A 142 8.47 18.20 -8.05
C ILE A 142 9.46 18.81 -7.06
N LEU A 143 9.15 20.03 -6.60
CA LEU A 143 9.98 20.75 -5.65
C LEU A 143 9.41 20.61 -4.25
N GLU A 144 10.23 20.14 -3.32
CA GLU A 144 9.92 20.17 -1.90
C GLU A 144 10.48 21.44 -1.23
N GLY A 145 9.84 21.85 -0.15
CA GLY A 145 10.38 22.79 0.83
C GLY A 145 11.27 22.06 1.83
N GLY A 146 12.17 22.79 2.47
CA GLY A 146 13.14 22.22 3.40
C GLY A 146 14.48 22.95 3.30
N ASN A 147 15.52 22.36 3.90
CA ASN A 147 16.88 22.90 3.77
C ASN A 147 17.47 22.48 2.42
N GLY A 148 17.90 23.46 1.63
CA GLY A 148 18.54 23.22 0.34
C GLY A 148 17.73 23.73 -0.85
N SER A 149 18.16 23.40 -2.06
CA SER A 149 17.50 23.80 -3.31
C SER A 149 17.93 22.92 -4.48
N VAL A 150 17.06 22.76 -5.47
CA VAL A 150 17.31 21.95 -6.66
C VAL A 150 17.97 22.78 -7.77
N THR A 151 19.09 22.33 -8.32
CA THR A 151 19.69 22.90 -9.53
C THR A 151 19.34 22.06 -10.75
N VAL A 152 18.63 22.63 -11.72
CA VAL A 152 18.11 21.91 -12.89
C VAL A 152 18.85 22.36 -14.15
N PHE A 153 19.36 21.40 -14.91
CA PHE A 153 19.93 21.58 -16.25
C PHE A 153 19.02 20.92 -17.29
N GLY A 154 18.97 21.50 -18.50
CA GLY A 154 18.21 20.92 -19.63
C GLY A 154 16.74 21.32 -19.67
N PHE A 155 16.22 22.08 -18.69
CA PHE A 155 14.81 22.44 -18.62
C PHE A 155 14.32 23.21 -19.85
N ASN A 156 13.37 22.62 -20.57
CA ASN A 156 12.70 23.17 -21.73
C ASN A 156 11.34 23.75 -21.33
N ILE A 157 11.25 25.07 -21.38
CA ILE A 157 10.04 25.83 -21.02
C ILE A 157 8.77 25.44 -21.78
N ASN A 158 8.90 24.90 -23.00
CA ASN A 158 7.76 24.59 -23.84
C ASN A 158 7.14 23.23 -23.50
N SER A 159 7.94 22.28 -23.00
CA SER A 159 7.53 20.91 -22.70
C SER A 159 7.44 20.64 -21.21
N ASP A 160 8.43 21.10 -20.45
CA ASP A 160 8.66 20.66 -19.09
C ASP A 160 7.82 21.44 -18.08
N LYS A 161 7.69 20.86 -16.90
CA LYS A 161 6.86 21.37 -15.81
C LYS A 161 7.61 21.35 -14.50
N VAL A 162 7.29 22.33 -13.67
CA VAL A 162 7.63 22.35 -12.25
C VAL A 162 6.34 22.21 -11.48
N SER A 163 6.32 21.30 -10.51
CA SER A 163 5.24 21.09 -9.57
C SER A 163 5.70 21.35 -8.15
N LEU A 164 4.73 21.65 -7.30
CA LEU A 164 4.97 21.78 -5.87
C LEU A 164 4.75 20.42 -5.21
N GLY A 165 5.76 20.01 -4.46
CA GLY A 165 5.66 18.97 -3.47
C GLY A 165 4.80 19.39 -2.28
N GLU A 166 4.57 18.45 -1.40
CA GLU A 166 3.52 18.47 -0.38
C GLU A 166 3.78 19.55 0.68
N SER A 167 5.06 19.69 1.03
CA SER A 167 5.59 20.69 1.96
C SER A 167 5.33 22.14 1.50
N LEU A 168 4.95 22.35 0.24
CA LEU A 168 4.73 23.66 -0.37
C LEU A 168 3.28 23.92 -0.78
N LEU A 169 2.35 23.04 -0.41
CA LEU A 169 0.92 23.24 -0.70
C LEU A 169 0.40 24.53 -0.05
N GLY A 170 -0.38 25.29 -0.81
CA GLY A 170 -0.89 26.60 -0.40
C GLY A 170 0.13 27.74 -0.44
N LYS A 171 1.41 27.47 -0.76
CA LYS A 171 2.42 28.51 -0.94
C LYS A 171 2.34 29.13 -2.34
N SER A 172 2.72 30.41 -2.42
CA SER A 172 2.79 31.13 -3.70
C SER A 172 4.21 31.05 -4.25
N LEU A 173 4.33 30.58 -5.49
CA LEU A 173 5.60 30.58 -6.21
C LEU A 173 5.96 31.96 -6.76
N GLN A 174 7.24 32.28 -6.65
CA GLN A 174 7.86 33.45 -7.25
C GLN A 174 8.97 32.97 -8.19
N PHE A 175 8.97 33.52 -9.41
CA PHE A 175 10.01 33.24 -10.40
C PHE A 175 10.83 34.51 -10.60
N VAL A 176 12.13 34.42 -10.31
CA VAL A 176 13.06 35.56 -10.37
C VAL A 176 14.18 35.23 -11.35
N THR A 177 14.27 35.97 -12.44
CA THR A 177 15.39 35.84 -13.37
C THR A 177 16.67 36.41 -12.74
N GLN A 178 17.75 35.62 -12.73
CA GLN A 178 19.08 36.03 -12.28
C GLN A 178 20.11 35.67 -13.36
N GLY A 179 20.58 36.67 -14.10
CA GLY A 179 21.45 36.44 -15.24
C GLY A 179 20.75 35.60 -16.33
N SER A 180 21.34 34.46 -16.69
CA SER A 180 20.76 33.49 -17.64
C SER A 180 19.80 32.49 -16.99
N ASP A 181 19.65 32.51 -15.67
CA ASP A 181 18.94 31.49 -14.92
C ASP A 181 17.62 32.02 -14.37
N THR A 182 16.72 31.12 -14.01
CA THR A 182 15.48 31.44 -13.29
C THR A 182 15.49 30.78 -11.93
N LEU A 183 15.37 31.58 -10.87
CA LEU A 183 15.15 31.12 -9.52
C LEU A 183 13.65 30.87 -9.30
N VAL A 184 13.31 29.70 -8.77
CA VAL A 184 11.97 29.34 -8.30
C VAL A 184 11.98 29.44 -6.78
N LYS A 185 11.10 30.25 -6.21
CA LYS A 185 11.08 30.59 -4.78
C LYS A 185 9.69 30.51 -4.18
N THR A 186 9.64 30.36 -2.86
CA THR A 186 8.44 30.57 -2.05
C THR A 186 8.79 31.52 -0.89
N GLY A 187 8.18 32.70 -0.84
CA GLY A 187 8.60 33.73 0.11
C GLY A 187 10.09 34.06 -0.04
N THR A 188 10.88 33.81 1.01
CA THR A 188 12.34 33.99 1.02
C THR A 188 13.13 32.77 0.55
N ASP A 189 12.49 31.61 0.50
CA ASP A 189 13.16 30.33 0.34
C ASP A 189 13.39 30.04 -1.15
N LEU A 190 14.62 29.62 -1.48
CA LEU A 190 14.99 29.19 -2.82
C LEU A 190 14.67 27.71 -2.95
N LEU A 191 13.77 27.36 -3.88
CA LEU A 191 13.37 25.98 -4.12
C LEU A 191 14.17 25.37 -5.27
N ALA A 192 14.34 26.13 -6.35
CA ALA A 192 15.11 25.65 -7.49
C ALA A 192 15.81 26.78 -8.27
N THR A 193 16.86 26.40 -8.98
CA THR A 193 17.52 27.21 -10.00
C THR A 193 17.45 26.48 -11.34
N LEU A 194 16.68 27.03 -12.29
CA LEU A 194 16.61 26.55 -13.66
C LEU A 194 17.74 27.19 -14.48
N LYS A 195 18.79 26.40 -14.74
CA LYS A 195 20.02 26.88 -15.39
C LYS A 195 19.80 27.15 -16.87
N GLY A 196 20.20 28.34 -17.33
CA GLY A 196 20.09 28.75 -18.74
C GLY A 196 18.67 29.08 -19.21
N VAL A 197 17.69 29.15 -18.29
CA VAL A 197 16.31 29.53 -18.58
C VAL A 197 16.09 30.98 -18.18
N ALA A 198 15.98 31.90 -19.14
CA ALA A 198 15.77 33.33 -18.87
C ALA A 198 14.39 33.82 -19.36
N ARG A 199 13.32 33.71 -18.55
CA ARG A 199 11.97 34.24 -18.88
C ARG A 199 11.14 34.70 -17.67
N SER A 200 10.14 35.54 -17.94
CA SER A 200 9.19 36.12 -16.96
C SER A 200 8.14 35.14 -16.42
N SER A 201 7.72 35.36 -15.17
CA SER A 201 6.85 34.53 -14.31
C SER A 201 5.52 34.02 -14.90
N GLN A 202 4.88 34.75 -15.83
CA GLN A 202 3.51 34.43 -16.27
C GLN A 202 3.39 33.16 -17.14
N ALA A 203 4.45 32.76 -17.85
CA ALA A 203 4.45 31.56 -18.71
C ALA A 203 4.71 30.25 -17.92
N LEU A 204 5.34 30.36 -16.75
CA LEU A 204 5.63 29.24 -15.84
C LEU A 204 4.46 28.94 -14.90
N LEU A 205 3.70 29.96 -14.49
CA LEU A 205 2.54 29.80 -13.59
C LEU A 205 1.42 28.92 -14.17
N ASN A 206 1.24 28.89 -15.49
CA ASN A 206 0.15 28.15 -16.14
C ASN A 206 0.40 26.64 -16.29
N LYS A 207 1.46 26.09 -15.67
CA LYS A 207 1.92 24.71 -15.88
C LYS A 207 2.19 23.93 -14.59
N ILE A 208 1.66 24.34 -13.45
CA ILE A 208 1.82 23.65 -12.16
C ILE A 208 0.54 22.81 -11.90
N PRO A 209 0.52 21.49 -12.16
CA PRO A 209 -0.50 20.64 -11.56
C PRO A 209 -0.28 20.59 -10.05
N LEU A 210 -1.35 20.92 -9.32
CA LEU A 210 -1.60 20.41 -7.97
C LEU A 210 -1.59 18.88 -8.03
N TYR A 211 -1.33 18.22 -6.91
CA TYR A 211 -1.47 16.77 -6.75
C TYR A 211 -2.76 16.26 -7.41
N ARG A 212 -2.64 15.33 -8.35
CA ARG A 212 -3.80 14.78 -9.06
C ARG A 212 -3.70 13.26 -9.15
N TYR A 213 -4.83 12.63 -9.41
CA TYR A 213 -4.91 11.20 -9.68
C TYR A 213 -5.54 10.92 -11.04
N ASN A 214 -4.88 10.07 -11.83
CA ASN A 214 -5.49 9.40 -12.96
C ASN A 214 -6.27 8.20 -12.43
N VAL A 215 -7.53 8.08 -12.82
CA VAL A 215 -8.40 7.06 -12.26
C VAL A 215 -8.65 5.95 -13.27
N THR A 216 -8.46 4.72 -12.81
CA THR A 216 -8.84 3.50 -13.52
C THR A 216 -10.01 2.86 -12.78
N ASP A 217 -11.13 2.67 -13.47
CA ASP A 217 -12.24 1.86 -12.96
C ASP A 217 -11.83 0.37 -13.01
N LEU A 218 -11.86 -0.31 -11.87
CA LEU A 218 -11.49 -1.73 -11.78
C LEU A 218 -12.59 -2.66 -12.30
N GLY A 219 -13.73 -2.12 -12.74
CA GLY A 219 -14.73 -2.80 -13.55
C GLY A 219 -15.62 -3.78 -12.79
N SER A 220 -16.21 -4.69 -13.57
CA SER A 220 -16.93 -5.89 -13.13
C SER A 220 -16.60 -7.04 -14.08
N LEU A 221 -16.39 -8.25 -13.56
CA LEU A 221 -15.97 -9.42 -14.36
C LEU A 221 -17.09 -10.00 -15.25
N SER A 222 -18.32 -9.52 -15.10
CA SER A 222 -19.47 -9.93 -15.91
C SER A 222 -20.19 -8.71 -16.43
N THR A 223 -20.39 -8.65 -17.74
CA THR A 223 -21.25 -7.67 -18.41
C THR A 223 -22.74 -7.96 -18.19
N ASN A 224 -23.08 -9.13 -17.61
CA ASN A 224 -24.42 -9.70 -17.62
C ASN A 224 -24.96 -10.09 -16.23
N THR A 225 -24.23 -9.82 -15.14
CA THR A 225 -24.69 -10.05 -13.77
C THR A 225 -24.34 -8.83 -12.92
N ASN A 226 -25.21 -8.49 -11.96
CA ASN A 226 -25.08 -7.39 -11.00
C ASN A 226 -23.90 -7.56 -10.00
N GLY A 227 -22.79 -8.17 -10.43
CA GLY A 227 -21.67 -8.46 -9.55
C GLY A 227 -20.81 -7.23 -9.30
N THR A 228 -20.48 -6.98 -8.04
CA THR A 228 -19.64 -5.84 -7.64
C THR A 228 -18.21 -6.30 -7.39
N VAL A 229 -17.24 -5.51 -7.85
CA VAL A 229 -15.81 -5.69 -7.55
C VAL A 229 -15.47 -4.82 -6.35
N VAL A 230 -14.95 -5.45 -5.31
CA VAL A 230 -14.46 -4.81 -4.10
C VAL A 230 -12.97 -5.04 -4.01
N ALA A 231 -12.19 -4.03 -4.36
CA ALA A 231 -10.75 -4.04 -4.18
C ALA A 231 -10.42 -3.80 -2.69
N ALA A 232 -9.48 -4.58 -2.16
CA ALA A 232 -9.17 -4.61 -0.74
C ALA A 232 -7.79 -4.05 -0.43
N SER A 233 -6.80 -4.30 -1.29
CA SER A 233 -5.43 -3.85 -1.06
C SER A 233 -4.65 -3.71 -2.36
N ILE A 234 -3.62 -2.86 -2.34
CA ILE A 234 -2.64 -2.66 -3.41
C ILE A 234 -1.24 -2.82 -2.84
N ASN A 235 -0.36 -3.50 -3.58
CA ASN A 235 1.06 -3.58 -3.25
C ASN A 235 1.89 -2.60 -4.10
N ASP A 236 3.19 -2.53 -3.83
CA ASP A 236 4.11 -1.63 -4.52
C ASP A 236 4.28 -1.95 -6.01
N PHE A 237 3.93 -3.16 -6.45
CA PHE A 237 3.91 -3.53 -7.87
C PHE A 237 2.66 -3.05 -8.61
N GLY A 238 1.75 -2.36 -7.91
CA GLY A 238 0.45 -1.96 -8.45
C GLY A 238 -0.49 -3.15 -8.67
N GLN A 239 -0.20 -4.31 -8.08
CA GLN A 239 -1.10 -5.45 -8.09
C GLN A 239 -2.17 -5.22 -7.03
N ILE A 240 -3.42 -5.48 -7.38
CA ILE A 240 -4.57 -5.22 -6.51
C ILE A 240 -5.27 -6.53 -6.22
N ALA A 241 -5.44 -6.84 -4.95
CA ALA A 241 -6.19 -8.01 -4.53
C ALA A 241 -7.55 -7.58 -3.96
N GLY A 242 -8.58 -8.38 -4.23
CA GLY A 242 -9.95 -8.07 -3.82
C GLY A 242 -10.89 -9.23 -4.06
N ARG A 243 -12.19 -8.97 -3.97
CA ARG A 243 -13.24 -9.95 -4.25
C ARG A 243 -14.26 -9.47 -5.27
N TYR A 244 -14.89 -10.40 -5.95
CA TYR A 244 -16.13 -10.18 -6.67
C TYR A 244 -17.30 -10.76 -5.88
N ASP A 245 -18.41 -10.05 -5.81
CA ASP A 245 -19.66 -10.54 -5.23
C ASP A 245 -20.59 -10.92 -6.39
N THR A 246 -20.80 -12.21 -6.67
CA THR A 246 -21.74 -12.65 -7.73
C THR A 246 -23.10 -12.99 -7.14
N GLY A 247 -24.19 -12.56 -7.80
CA GLY A 247 -25.55 -13.01 -7.50
C GLY A 247 -25.86 -14.43 -8.03
N ALA A 248 -24.86 -15.29 -8.20
CA ALA A 248 -25.02 -16.57 -8.89
C ALA A 248 -25.54 -17.67 -7.94
N THR A 249 -26.63 -18.33 -8.33
CA THR A 249 -27.19 -19.52 -7.69
C THR A 249 -26.33 -20.75 -7.98
N PHE A 250 -25.79 -21.42 -6.96
CA PHE A 250 -25.17 -22.75 -7.14
C PHE A 250 -26.23 -23.85 -7.00
N ILE A 251 -26.18 -24.83 -7.90
CA ILE A 251 -26.84 -26.13 -7.73
C ILE A 251 -25.77 -27.11 -7.22
N ASN A 252 -25.92 -27.57 -5.98
CA ASN A 252 -25.06 -28.60 -5.43
C ASN A 252 -25.31 -29.94 -6.16
N GLN A 253 -24.35 -30.42 -6.95
CA GLN A 253 -24.50 -31.68 -7.70
C GLN A 253 -24.32 -32.96 -6.85
N ASN A 254 -24.04 -32.84 -5.54
CA ASN A 254 -23.73 -34.00 -4.69
C ASN A 254 -24.70 -34.22 -3.51
N ALA A 255 -25.87 -33.58 -3.49
CA ALA A 255 -26.94 -33.94 -2.55
C ALA A 255 -28.11 -34.54 -3.32
N THR A 256 -28.62 -35.69 -2.85
CA THR A 256 -29.87 -36.33 -3.31
C THR A 256 -31.12 -35.46 -3.12
N THR A 257 -30.96 -34.23 -2.65
CA THR A 257 -31.97 -33.18 -2.60
C THR A 257 -31.44 -31.92 -3.30
N ASN A 258 -32.08 -31.53 -4.39
CA ASN A 258 -31.85 -30.24 -5.05
C ASN A 258 -32.24 -29.11 -4.08
N VAL A 259 -31.28 -28.60 -3.30
CA VAL A 259 -31.46 -27.35 -2.55
C VAL A 259 -30.88 -26.23 -3.40
N THR A 260 -31.77 -25.45 -4.01
CA THR A 260 -31.42 -24.18 -4.65
C THR A 260 -31.16 -23.15 -3.54
N GLN A 261 -29.89 -22.84 -3.24
CA GLN A 261 -29.54 -21.69 -2.41
C GLN A 261 -28.99 -20.59 -3.30
N THR A 262 -29.71 -19.48 -3.38
CA THR A 262 -29.23 -18.18 -3.89
C THR A 262 -28.33 -17.56 -2.84
N ASN A 263 -27.08 -18.04 -2.73
CA ASN A 263 -26.07 -17.39 -1.91
C ASN A 263 -25.20 -16.51 -2.82
N ASN A 264 -24.96 -15.26 -2.40
CA ASN A 264 -24.00 -14.38 -3.06
C ASN A 264 -22.62 -15.05 -2.98
N VAL A 265 -22.14 -15.63 -4.08
CA VAL A 265 -20.82 -16.26 -4.11
C VAL A 265 -19.77 -15.18 -4.29
N ARG A 266 -18.98 -15.00 -3.23
CA ARG A 266 -17.81 -14.15 -3.25
C ARG A 266 -16.65 -14.95 -3.79
N GLN A 267 -15.82 -14.37 -4.64
CA GLN A 267 -14.50 -14.94 -4.81
C GLN A 267 -13.38 -13.93 -5.05
N GLY A 268 -12.23 -14.29 -4.51
CA GLY A 268 -10.98 -13.57 -4.62
C GLY A 268 -10.49 -13.43 -6.05
N PHE A 269 -9.91 -12.27 -6.34
CA PHE A 269 -9.18 -12.01 -7.57
C PHE A 269 -7.89 -11.26 -7.27
N ILE A 270 -6.98 -11.29 -8.24
CA ILE A 270 -5.88 -10.37 -8.36
C ILE A 270 -5.98 -9.63 -9.69
N TRP A 271 -5.77 -8.32 -9.66
CA TRP A 271 -5.66 -7.47 -10.82
C TRP A 271 -4.19 -7.11 -11.00
N GLU A 272 -3.65 -7.36 -12.19
CA GLU A 272 -2.27 -7.02 -12.55
C GLU A 272 -2.27 -6.55 -14.01
N ASN A 273 -1.61 -5.43 -14.30
CA ASN A 273 -1.41 -4.92 -15.67
C ASN A 273 -2.70 -4.83 -16.52
N GLY A 274 -3.81 -4.39 -15.92
CA GLY A 274 -5.09 -4.25 -16.63
C GLY A 274 -5.92 -5.53 -16.72
N SER A 275 -5.43 -6.67 -16.22
CA SER A 275 -6.12 -7.96 -16.28
C SER A 275 -6.52 -8.46 -14.89
N GLN A 276 -7.73 -9.01 -14.76
CA GLN A 276 -8.19 -9.69 -13.54
C GLN A 276 -8.07 -11.20 -13.67
N THR A 277 -7.45 -11.83 -12.68
CA THR A 277 -7.31 -13.29 -12.58
C THR A 277 -7.98 -13.75 -11.29
N ALA A 278 -8.88 -14.74 -11.36
CA ALA A 278 -9.51 -15.31 -10.18
C ALA A 278 -8.49 -16.15 -9.37
N LEU A 279 -8.51 -16.02 -8.05
CA LEU A 279 -7.70 -16.84 -7.15
C LEU A 279 -8.34 -18.23 -7.00
N THR A 280 -7.55 -19.29 -6.79
CA THR A 280 -8.11 -20.63 -6.57
C THR A 280 -8.92 -20.71 -5.28
N ASN A 281 -10.08 -21.37 -5.31
CA ASN A 281 -10.90 -21.69 -4.13
C ASN A 281 -10.68 -23.13 -3.62
N THR A 282 -9.76 -23.87 -4.23
CA THR A 282 -9.36 -25.21 -3.79
C THR A 282 -7.94 -25.14 -3.27
N GLY A 283 -7.74 -25.62 -2.05
CA GLY A 283 -6.46 -25.56 -1.34
C GLY A 283 -6.26 -26.74 -0.40
N ILE A 284 -5.10 -26.78 0.25
CA ILE A 284 -4.74 -27.81 1.23
C ILE A 284 -4.91 -27.24 2.64
N LYS A 285 -5.55 -28.01 3.53
CA LYS A 285 -5.65 -27.66 4.95
C LYS A 285 -4.36 -28.00 5.68
N ASN A 286 -3.78 -27.02 6.36
CA ASN A 286 -2.64 -27.20 7.28
C ASN A 286 -3.09 -26.98 8.73
N GLY A 287 -2.73 -27.91 9.63
CA GLY A 287 -3.07 -27.87 11.06
C GLY A 287 -3.96 -29.03 11.54
N GLN A 288 -4.07 -29.22 12.86
CA GLN A 288 -4.98 -30.21 13.43
C GLN A 288 -6.43 -29.71 13.37
N SER A 289 -7.35 -30.57 12.92
CA SER A 289 -8.77 -30.24 12.90
C SER A 289 -9.40 -30.42 14.27
N ASP A 290 -10.20 -29.46 14.71
CA ASP A 290 -11.10 -29.66 15.84
C ASP A 290 -12.28 -30.60 15.50
N PHE A 291 -12.54 -30.90 14.22
CA PHE A 291 -13.77 -31.60 13.79
C PHE A 291 -13.63 -32.55 12.58
N GLY A 292 -12.48 -33.23 12.42
CA GLY A 292 -12.39 -34.48 11.65
C GLY A 292 -11.89 -34.45 10.20
N ALA A 293 -11.32 -33.36 9.68
CA ALA A 293 -10.52 -33.44 8.45
C ALA A 293 -9.05 -33.61 8.78
N ALA A 294 -8.38 -34.59 8.18
CA ALA A 294 -6.95 -34.77 8.39
C ALA A 294 -6.17 -33.55 7.89
N ASN A 295 -5.09 -33.22 8.60
CA ASN A 295 -4.05 -32.32 8.10
C ASN A 295 -3.59 -32.81 6.71
N GLY A 296 -3.46 -31.90 5.74
CA GLY A 296 -3.14 -32.20 4.35
C GLY A 296 -4.34 -32.57 3.46
N ALA A 297 -5.58 -32.55 3.96
CA ALA A 297 -6.75 -32.79 3.13
C ALA A 297 -7.02 -31.61 2.18
N THR A 298 -7.39 -31.92 0.93
CA THR A 298 -7.89 -30.93 -0.04
C THR A 298 -9.27 -30.45 0.37
N VAL A 299 -9.46 -29.13 0.38
CA VAL A 299 -10.71 -28.46 0.73
C VAL A 299 -11.12 -27.54 -0.41
N THR A 300 -12.42 -27.51 -0.71
CA THR A 300 -13.03 -26.57 -1.66
C THR A 300 -13.92 -25.60 -0.91
N LEU A 301 -13.73 -24.31 -1.17
CA LEU A 301 -14.43 -23.21 -0.51
C LEU A 301 -15.60 -22.73 -1.35
N LEU A 302 -16.69 -22.35 -0.68
CA LEU A 302 -17.90 -21.84 -1.31
C LEU A 302 -17.85 -20.33 -1.55
N THR A 303 -17.19 -19.58 -0.68
CA THR A 303 -17.00 -18.14 -0.76
C THR A 303 -15.55 -17.83 -0.41
N THR A 304 -14.93 -16.87 -1.08
CA THR A 304 -13.61 -16.35 -0.70
C THR A 304 -13.63 -14.83 -0.65
N ASN A 305 -13.24 -14.31 0.51
CA ASN A 305 -13.01 -12.89 0.74
C ASN A 305 -11.51 -12.65 0.75
N VAL A 306 -11.05 -11.56 0.12
CA VAL A 306 -9.64 -11.16 0.11
C VAL A 306 -9.51 -9.88 0.90
N ASN A 307 -8.53 -9.83 1.80
CA ASN A 307 -8.32 -8.73 2.73
C ASN A 307 -7.09 -7.90 2.37
N THR A 308 -5.97 -8.54 2.00
CA THR A 308 -4.72 -7.84 1.72
C THR A 308 -3.82 -8.57 0.72
N ILE A 309 -2.87 -7.85 0.14
CA ILE A 309 -1.75 -8.36 -0.64
C ILE A 309 -0.46 -7.67 -0.18
N GLY A 310 0.58 -8.44 0.14
CA GLY A 310 1.90 -7.92 0.49
C GLY A 310 2.83 -7.80 -0.73
N ASN A 311 3.96 -7.10 -0.59
CA ASN A 311 4.97 -7.01 -1.67
C ASN A 311 5.74 -8.32 -1.88
N SER A 312 5.57 -9.34 -1.04
CA SER A 312 6.05 -10.69 -1.35
C SER A 312 5.13 -11.44 -2.33
N GLY A 313 3.99 -10.86 -2.69
CA GLY A 313 2.93 -11.50 -3.47
C GLY A 313 2.04 -12.44 -2.66
N ILE A 314 2.18 -12.47 -1.32
CA ILE A 314 1.26 -13.18 -0.45
C ILE A 314 -0.09 -12.45 -0.41
N ILE A 315 -1.18 -13.19 -0.59
CA ILE A 315 -2.53 -12.64 -0.51
C ILE A 315 -3.22 -13.31 0.67
N LEU A 316 -3.85 -12.53 1.53
CA LEU A 316 -4.59 -13.04 2.68
C LEU A 316 -6.08 -12.82 2.51
N GLY A 317 -6.86 -13.71 3.08
CA GLY A 317 -8.32 -13.63 3.03
C GLY A 317 -9.01 -14.45 4.08
N THR A 318 -10.33 -14.57 3.92
CA THR A 318 -11.17 -15.45 4.73
C THR A 318 -12.20 -16.19 3.88
N ALA A 319 -12.69 -17.32 4.38
CA ALA A 319 -13.80 -18.04 3.76
C ALA A 319 -14.65 -18.80 4.76
N ASP A 320 -15.91 -18.98 4.39
CA ASP A 320 -16.84 -19.86 5.06
C ASP A 320 -16.49 -21.32 4.76
N GLU A 321 -16.07 -22.06 5.78
CA GLU A 321 -15.95 -23.51 5.68
C GLU A 321 -17.33 -24.16 5.96
N VAL A 322 -18.05 -24.58 4.92
CA VAL A 322 -19.33 -25.29 5.09
C VAL A 322 -19.09 -26.79 5.27
N ARG A 323 -19.34 -27.31 6.47
CA ARG A 323 -19.24 -28.74 6.80
C ARG A 323 -20.58 -29.30 7.28
N GLN A 324 -21.11 -30.29 6.56
CA GLN A 324 -22.19 -31.16 7.05
C GLN A 324 -21.62 -32.15 8.08
N PRO A 325 -22.29 -32.47 9.20
CA PRO A 325 -23.69 -32.17 9.55
C PRO A 325 -23.86 -31.05 10.60
N ILE A 326 -22.84 -30.24 10.91
CA ILE A 326 -22.95 -29.18 11.92
C ILE A 326 -23.34 -27.85 11.24
N PRO A 327 -24.47 -27.22 11.61
CA PRO A 327 -25.04 -26.11 10.84
C PRO A 327 -24.43 -24.73 11.20
N LYS A 328 -23.11 -24.60 11.35
CA LYS A 328 -22.46 -23.28 11.44
C LYS A 328 -21.27 -23.21 10.50
N ALA A 329 -21.36 -22.33 9.49
CA ALA A 329 -20.19 -21.89 8.75
C ALA A 329 -19.24 -21.19 9.71
N THR A 330 -17.96 -21.54 9.68
CA THR A 330 -16.93 -20.90 10.47
C THR A 330 -15.92 -20.27 9.54
N ASP A 331 -15.59 -19.00 9.77
CA ASP A 331 -14.60 -18.27 8.98
C ASP A 331 -13.20 -18.84 9.21
N ARG A 332 -12.49 -19.10 8.11
CA ARG A 332 -11.11 -19.58 8.09
C ARG A 332 -10.23 -18.61 7.35
N ALA A 333 -9.09 -18.28 7.94
CA ALA A 333 -8.08 -17.49 7.27
C ALA A 333 -7.41 -18.27 6.14
N LEU A 334 -7.24 -17.57 5.03
CA LEU A 334 -6.73 -18.08 3.78
C LEU A 334 -5.40 -17.41 3.46
N VAL A 335 -4.47 -18.18 2.94
CA VAL A 335 -3.19 -17.69 2.45
C VAL A 335 -2.97 -18.21 1.04
N TRP A 336 -2.94 -17.30 0.07
CA TRP A 336 -2.48 -17.61 -1.27
C TRP A 336 -1.03 -17.18 -1.43
N GLN A 337 -0.20 -18.08 -1.94
CA GLN A 337 1.19 -17.81 -2.28
C GLN A 337 1.41 -18.04 -3.77
N LYS A 338 2.19 -17.15 -4.39
CA LYS A 338 2.51 -17.23 -5.80
C LYS A 338 3.38 -18.47 -6.09
N ASN A 339 3.03 -19.21 -7.13
CA ASN A 339 3.74 -20.38 -7.62
C ASN A 339 3.73 -20.38 -9.16
N GLY A 340 4.79 -19.82 -9.75
CA GLY A 340 4.82 -19.51 -11.18
C GLY A 340 3.73 -18.48 -11.53
N ASN A 341 2.88 -18.83 -12.51
CA ASN A 341 1.77 -17.98 -12.97
C ASN A 341 0.46 -18.18 -12.17
N ASN A 342 0.45 -19.08 -11.19
CA ASN A 342 -0.72 -19.41 -10.39
C ASN A 342 -0.51 -19.06 -8.91
N TYR A 343 -1.58 -19.13 -8.13
CA TYR A 343 -1.55 -18.98 -6.68
C TYR A 343 -1.97 -20.29 -6.01
N ASN A 344 -1.14 -20.82 -5.12
CA ASN A 344 -1.47 -21.97 -4.29
C ASN A 344 -2.21 -21.48 -3.04
N LEU A 345 -3.40 -22.03 -2.79
CA LEU A 345 -4.15 -21.75 -1.57
C LEU A 345 -3.77 -22.74 -0.46
N THR A 346 -3.35 -22.19 0.68
CA THR A 346 -3.27 -22.90 1.95
C THR A 346 -4.33 -22.37 2.90
N ILE A 347 -5.06 -23.29 3.53
CA ILE A 347 -6.03 -22.98 4.57
C ILE A 347 -5.36 -23.33 5.88
N ASN A 348 -4.97 -22.31 6.62
CA ASN A 348 -4.31 -22.49 7.90
C ASN A 348 -5.39 -22.57 8.98
N ASP A 349 -5.35 -23.64 9.77
CA ASP A 349 -6.13 -23.73 10.99
C ASP A 349 -5.36 -23.00 12.08
N PHE A 350 -5.81 -21.80 12.42
CA PHE A 350 -5.10 -20.98 13.40
C PHE A 350 -5.40 -21.35 14.86
N GLY A 351 -6.28 -22.33 15.08
CA GLY A 351 -6.84 -22.63 16.39
C GLY A 351 -8.05 -21.75 16.70
N GLY A 352 -9.04 -22.31 17.40
CA GLY A 352 -10.30 -21.64 17.71
C GLY A 352 -11.43 -21.91 16.72
N LEU A 353 -12.59 -21.33 17.00
CA LEU A 353 -13.80 -21.45 16.19
C LEU A 353 -13.66 -20.69 14.86
N GLU A 354 -13.02 -19.52 14.83
CA GLU A 354 -12.83 -18.67 13.65
C GLU A 354 -11.44 -18.05 13.62
N SER A 355 -10.93 -17.72 12.42
CA SER A 355 -9.63 -17.08 12.24
C SER A 355 -9.65 -16.04 11.12
N TYR A 356 -8.98 -14.91 11.36
CA TYR A 356 -8.93 -13.78 10.45
C TYR A 356 -7.51 -13.25 10.34
N LEU A 357 -7.01 -13.09 9.11
CA LEU A 357 -5.75 -12.41 8.83
C LEU A 357 -6.01 -11.04 8.23
N PHE A 358 -5.24 -10.05 8.66
CA PHE A 358 -5.43 -8.66 8.28
C PHE A 358 -4.27 -8.08 7.48
N ASP A 359 -3.03 -8.47 7.81
CA ASP A 359 -1.85 -7.84 7.22
C ASP A 359 -0.66 -8.79 7.10
N ALA A 360 0.23 -8.50 6.15
CA ALA A 360 1.46 -9.22 5.89
C ALA A 360 2.61 -8.26 5.53
N ASN A 361 3.79 -8.56 6.04
CA ASN A 361 5.00 -7.85 5.64
C ASN A 361 5.76 -8.56 4.50
N ASN A 362 6.86 -7.97 4.05
CA ASN A 362 7.66 -8.47 2.92
C ASN A 362 8.46 -9.73 3.27
N LEU A 363 8.47 -10.14 4.54
CA LEU A 363 9.09 -11.36 5.04
C LEU A 363 8.09 -12.54 5.12
N ASN A 364 6.88 -12.39 4.56
CA ASN A 364 5.78 -13.36 4.65
C ASN A 364 5.33 -13.65 6.10
N GLN A 365 5.59 -12.70 7.01
CA GLN A 365 5.03 -12.75 8.34
C GLN A 365 3.63 -12.16 8.29
N VAL A 366 2.67 -12.83 8.91
CA VAL A 366 1.24 -12.46 8.85
C VAL A 366 0.68 -12.24 10.24
N VAL A 367 -0.26 -11.32 10.37
CA VAL A 367 -0.91 -11.00 11.64
C VAL A 367 -2.42 -11.01 11.54
N GLY A 368 -3.07 -11.28 12.66
CA GLY A 368 -4.50 -11.53 12.68
C GLY A 368 -5.12 -11.65 14.07
N ARG A 369 -6.27 -12.29 14.10
CA ARG A 369 -6.91 -12.77 15.33
C ARG A 369 -7.55 -14.15 15.15
N ASN A 370 -7.69 -14.86 16.26
CA ASN A 370 -8.52 -16.05 16.40
C ASN A 370 -9.67 -15.79 17.37
N ILE A 371 -10.81 -16.41 17.13
CA ILE A 371 -11.93 -16.46 18.06
C ILE A 371 -11.98 -17.88 18.63
N LEU A 372 -11.80 -18.03 19.93
CA LEU A 372 -11.82 -19.33 20.60
C LEU A 372 -13.25 -19.83 20.81
N SER A 373 -13.41 -21.11 21.15
CA SER A 373 -14.72 -21.70 21.48
C SER A 373 -15.39 -21.06 22.71
N SER A 374 -14.61 -20.41 23.57
CA SER A 374 -15.07 -19.58 24.68
C SER A 374 -15.67 -18.24 24.24
N GLY A 375 -15.48 -17.84 22.97
CA GLY A 375 -15.82 -16.52 22.45
C GLY A 375 -14.73 -15.47 22.63
N GLN A 376 -13.59 -15.83 23.24
CA GLN A 376 -12.47 -14.90 23.44
C GLN A 376 -11.65 -14.70 22.16
N ASP A 377 -11.25 -13.46 21.90
CA ASP A 377 -10.39 -13.10 20.77
C ASP A 377 -8.91 -13.15 21.18
N LYS A 378 -8.06 -13.76 20.36
CA LYS A 378 -6.60 -13.79 20.57
C LYS A 378 -5.87 -13.21 19.37
N ALA A 379 -5.02 -12.22 19.62
CA ALA A 379 -4.14 -11.67 18.60
C ALA A 379 -3.10 -12.74 18.21
N ILE A 380 -2.88 -12.90 16.90
CA ILE A 380 -1.95 -13.91 16.39
C ILE A 380 -0.93 -13.32 15.44
N TYR A 381 0.20 -14.00 15.42
CA TYR A 381 1.30 -13.82 14.48
C TYR A 381 1.65 -15.17 13.89
N SER A 382 1.99 -15.22 12.61
CA SER A 382 2.52 -16.43 11.98
C SER A 382 3.71 -16.12 11.09
N GLU A 383 4.72 -16.98 11.19
CA GLU A 383 5.95 -16.93 10.41
C GLU A 383 6.25 -18.36 9.93
N ASN A 384 6.44 -18.53 8.62
CA ASN A 384 6.66 -19.85 8.01
C ASN A 384 5.55 -20.89 8.31
N GLY A 385 4.31 -20.41 8.49
CA GLY A 385 3.16 -21.25 8.85
C GLY A 385 3.13 -21.68 10.32
N LEU A 386 4.13 -21.31 11.13
CA LEU A 386 4.11 -21.50 12.58
C LEU A 386 3.41 -20.33 13.25
N ILE A 387 2.37 -20.65 14.00
CA ILE A 387 1.49 -19.66 14.61
C ILE A 387 1.88 -19.48 16.07
N GLN A 388 1.89 -18.23 16.50
CA GLN A 388 2.17 -17.82 17.86
C GLN A 388 1.05 -16.89 18.31
N GLU A 389 0.49 -17.19 19.48
CA GLU A 389 -0.40 -16.27 20.16
C GLU A 389 0.41 -15.11 20.73
N LEU A 390 -0.05 -13.89 20.49
CA LEU A 390 0.55 -12.69 21.05
C LEU A 390 0.02 -12.46 22.47
N THR A 391 0.88 -11.92 23.34
CA THR A 391 0.54 -11.65 24.73
C THR A 391 -0.59 -10.63 24.86
N THR A 392 -1.55 -10.86 25.76
CA THR A 392 -2.65 -9.92 26.08
C THR A 392 -2.52 -9.36 27.50
N LEU A 393 -3.27 -8.30 27.82
CA LEU A 393 -3.21 -7.58 29.12
C LEU A 393 -3.95 -8.29 30.28
N GLY A 394 -4.52 -9.49 30.07
CA GLY A 394 -5.73 -9.89 30.79
C GLY A 394 -6.96 -9.22 30.14
N GLY A 395 -8.13 -9.85 30.21
CA GLY A 395 -9.34 -9.45 29.46
C GLY A 395 -9.70 -10.35 28.27
N ASP A 396 -10.88 -10.07 27.68
CA ASP A 396 -11.62 -10.98 26.79
C ASP A 396 -11.18 -11.00 25.30
N GLY A 397 -10.31 -10.08 24.85
CA GLY A 397 -9.99 -10.00 23.42
C GLY A 397 -8.70 -9.27 23.02
N GLY A 398 -8.01 -9.77 21.99
CA GLY A 398 -6.89 -9.08 21.34
C GLY A 398 -6.94 -9.21 19.82
N THR A 399 -6.61 -8.14 19.09
CA THR A 399 -6.54 -8.14 17.62
C THR A 399 -5.26 -7.47 17.14
N ALA A 400 -4.42 -8.18 16.39
CA ALA A 400 -3.30 -7.61 15.65
C ALA A 400 -3.79 -7.17 14.26
N ARG A 401 -3.48 -5.94 13.84
CA ARG A 401 -4.03 -5.32 12.63
C ARG A 401 -3.00 -5.01 11.55
N GLY A 402 -1.79 -4.59 11.93
CA GLY A 402 -0.73 -4.22 11.00
C GLY A 402 0.65 -4.72 11.47
N ILE A 403 1.55 -4.97 10.53
CA ILE A 403 2.92 -5.43 10.77
C ILE A 403 3.90 -4.81 9.78
N ASN A 404 5.03 -4.29 10.28
CA ASN A 404 6.11 -3.79 9.42
C ASN A 404 7.23 -4.83 9.21
N ASN A 405 8.20 -4.54 8.35
CA ASN A 405 9.34 -5.43 8.04
C ASN A 405 10.33 -5.58 9.21
N LYS A 406 10.25 -4.71 10.23
CA LYS A 406 10.98 -4.89 11.50
C LYS A 406 10.31 -5.92 12.43
N GLY A 407 9.14 -6.42 12.06
CA GLY A 407 8.34 -7.33 12.89
C GLY A 407 7.68 -6.61 14.07
N GLN A 408 7.48 -5.29 14.00
CA GLN A 408 6.65 -4.58 14.97
C GLN A 408 5.19 -4.75 14.56
N ILE A 409 4.35 -5.14 15.50
CA ILE A 409 2.94 -5.45 15.25
C ILE A 409 2.08 -4.46 16.02
N VAL A 410 1.09 -3.87 15.37
CA VAL A 410 0.16 -2.93 16.00
C VAL A 410 -1.25 -3.48 16.02
N GLY A 411 -2.04 -3.07 17.00
CA GLY A 411 -3.44 -3.43 17.07
C GLY A 411 -4.10 -2.87 18.32
N TYR A 412 -5.06 -3.62 18.84
CA TYR A 412 -5.77 -3.25 20.06
C TYR A 412 -6.12 -4.49 20.89
N VAL A 413 -6.31 -4.26 22.17
CA VAL A 413 -6.84 -5.25 23.12
C VAL A 413 -8.05 -4.69 23.81
N ASP A 414 -8.99 -5.57 24.14
CA ASP A 414 -10.08 -5.29 25.05
C ASP A 414 -9.58 -5.52 26.48
N SER A 415 -9.55 -4.46 27.26
CA SER A 415 -8.93 -4.46 28.59
C SER A 415 -9.90 -4.74 29.74
N ASP A 416 -11.17 -5.06 29.46
CA ASP A 416 -12.11 -5.45 30.53
C ASP A 416 -11.84 -6.90 30.97
N ASP A 417 -11.49 -7.06 32.24
CA ASP A 417 -11.24 -8.35 32.90
C ASP A 417 -12.49 -8.87 33.63
N THR A 418 -13.61 -8.11 33.69
CA THR A 418 -14.82 -8.55 34.40
C THR A 418 -16.13 -7.82 34.01
N LEU A 419 -17.07 -8.55 33.39
CA LEU A 419 -18.54 -8.49 33.61
C LEU A 419 -19.29 -7.13 33.61
N ASN A 420 -18.74 -6.03 33.08
CA ASN A 420 -19.42 -4.71 33.09
C ASN A 420 -19.77 -4.12 31.71
N ASP A 421 -19.68 -4.90 30.63
CA ASP A 421 -20.25 -4.56 29.31
C ASP A 421 -19.75 -3.21 28.72
N GLN A 422 -18.57 -2.76 29.18
CA GLN A 422 -17.91 -1.53 28.71
C GLN A 422 -16.66 -1.92 27.93
N PHE A 423 -16.85 -2.36 26.69
CA PHE A 423 -15.78 -2.71 25.75
C PHE A 423 -14.83 -1.52 25.51
N VAL A 424 -13.64 -1.52 26.14
CA VAL A 424 -12.61 -0.48 25.96
C VAL A 424 -11.48 -1.04 25.09
N ASN A 425 -11.52 -0.70 23.80
CA ASN A 425 -10.41 -1.00 22.90
C ASN A 425 -9.23 -0.06 23.24
N THR A 426 -8.13 -0.66 23.68
CA THR A 426 -6.89 0.04 24.03
C THR A 426 -5.82 -0.25 22.98
N ALA A 427 -5.13 0.80 22.50
CA ALA A 427 -4.08 0.68 21.50
C ALA A 427 -2.85 -0.02 22.07
N VAL A 428 -2.29 -0.98 21.33
CA VAL A 428 -1.11 -1.74 21.74
C VAL A 428 -0.13 -1.98 20.59
N ILE A 429 1.14 -2.13 20.95
CA ILE A 429 2.19 -2.57 20.04
C ILE A 429 2.90 -3.80 20.62
N TRP A 430 3.12 -4.82 19.81
CA TRP A 430 3.93 -5.99 20.15
C TRP A 430 5.29 -5.89 19.46
N GLN A 431 6.36 -6.10 20.23
CA GLN A 431 7.74 -6.06 19.75
C GLN A 431 8.55 -7.21 20.33
N LYS A 432 9.46 -7.79 19.52
CA LYS A 432 10.40 -8.81 20.00
C LYS A 432 11.40 -8.17 20.96
N ASN A 433 11.56 -8.75 22.14
CA ASN A 433 12.64 -8.40 23.06
C ASN A 433 13.98 -9.00 22.60
N THR A 434 15.05 -8.79 23.38
CA THR A 434 16.39 -9.34 23.07
C THR A 434 16.45 -10.87 23.04
N SER A 435 15.47 -11.58 23.61
CA SER A 435 15.35 -13.05 23.52
C SER A 435 14.49 -13.52 22.34
N GLY A 436 14.03 -12.62 21.48
CA GLY A 436 13.22 -12.93 20.30
C GLY A 436 11.74 -13.17 20.61
N THR A 437 11.29 -12.94 21.84
CA THR A 437 9.90 -13.15 22.28
C THR A 437 9.10 -11.86 22.18
N TYR A 438 7.86 -11.92 21.69
CA TYR A 438 6.99 -10.76 21.64
C TYR A 438 6.56 -10.30 23.04
N THR A 439 6.82 -9.02 23.30
CA THR A 439 6.34 -8.28 24.47
C THR A 439 5.37 -7.21 24.02
N MET A 440 4.28 -7.05 24.76
CA MET A 440 3.23 -6.08 24.48
C MET A 440 3.48 -4.79 25.27
N GLN A 441 3.37 -3.66 24.60
CA GLN A 441 3.36 -2.32 25.20
C GLN A 441 1.98 -1.70 25.00
N ASN A 442 1.38 -1.26 26.11
CA ASN A 442 0.12 -0.54 26.13
C ASN A 442 0.37 0.95 25.81
N LEU A 443 -0.29 1.47 24.77
CA LEU A 443 -0.21 2.87 24.36
C LEU A 443 -1.39 3.72 24.87
N GLY A 444 -2.40 3.09 25.47
CA GLY A 444 -3.58 3.74 26.03
C GLY A 444 -4.63 4.09 24.98
N THR A 445 -5.49 5.05 25.31
CA THR A 445 -6.56 5.54 24.43
C THR A 445 -6.33 6.96 23.94
N PHE A 446 -5.17 7.55 24.23
CA PHE A 446 -4.82 8.93 23.89
C PHE A 446 -5.83 9.97 24.38
N GLY A 447 -6.52 9.68 25.49
CA GLY A 447 -7.52 10.56 26.09
C GLY A 447 -8.95 10.35 25.58
N ALA A 448 -9.17 9.44 24.63
CA ALA A 448 -10.50 9.05 24.17
C ALA A 448 -11.07 7.85 24.95
N GLU A 449 -12.34 7.50 24.72
CA GLU A 449 -12.96 6.29 25.26
C GLU A 449 -12.38 5.02 24.65
N LYS A 450 -12.02 5.04 23.35
CA LYS A 450 -11.41 3.90 22.65
C LYS A 450 -10.33 4.38 21.70
N ALA A 451 -9.30 3.58 21.51
CA ALA A 451 -8.32 3.74 20.45
C ALA A 451 -8.02 2.40 19.78
N THR A 452 -8.01 2.40 18.46
CA THR A 452 -7.61 1.24 17.66
C THR A 452 -6.48 1.62 16.72
N LEU A 453 -5.43 0.80 16.67
CA LEU A 453 -4.35 0.94 15.69
C LEU A 453 -4.70 0.11 14.46
N ARG A 454 -4.46 0.69 13.28
CA ARG A 454 -4.85 0.09 12.01
C ARG A 454 -3.67 -0.47 11.23
N ASP A 455 -2.58 0.29 11.16
CA ASP A 455 -1.48 0.04 10.24
C ASP A 455 -0.18 0.70 10.74
N ILE A 456 0.98 0.21 10.26
CA ILE A 456 2.32 0.67 10.65
C ILE A 456 3.30 0.55 9.46
N ASN A 457 4.08 1.60 9.22
CA ASN A 457 5.13 1.58 8.19
C ASN A 457 6.50 1.13 8.76
N ASP A 458 7.51 0.93 7.90
CA ASP A 458 8.84 0.48 8.31
C ASP A 458 9.60 1.53 9.11
N ALA A 459 9.28 2.81 8.96
CA ALA A 459 9.80 3.86 9.85
C ALA A 459 9.25 3.74 11.30
N GLY A 460 8.18 2.97 11.52
CA GLY A 460 7.52 2.81 12.81
C GLY A 460 6.46 3.89 13.08
N HIS A 461 6.02 4.59 12.04
CA HIS A 461 4.86 5.48 12.12
C HIS A 461 3.58 4.65 12.11
N ILE A 462 2.67 4.96 13.01
CA ILE A 462 1.47 4.16 13.26
C ILE A 462 0.24 5.01 13.03
N ILE A 463 -0.74 4.48 12.32
CA ILE A 463 -2.04 5.13 12.18
C ILE A 463 -3.12 4.39 12.93
N GLY A 464 -4.17 5.12 13.28
CA GLY A 464 -5.30 4.55 13.96
C GLY A 464 -6.50 5.48 13.99
N SER A 465 -7.46 5.13 14.84
CA SER A 465 -8.61 5.98 15.11
C SER A 465 -8.97 5.94 16.59
N THR A 466 -9.27 7.11 17.13
CA THR A 466 -9.84 7.28 18.46
C THR A 466 -11.33 7.52 18.34
N SER A 467 -12.14 7.02 19.27
CA SER A 467 -13.60 7.27 19.26
C SER A 467 -14.14 7.61 20.64
N ASN A 468 -15.16 8.48 20.68
CA ASN A 468 -15.89 8.84 21.89
C ASN A 468 -17.41 8.75 21.67
N GLY A 469 -18.11 8.21 22.65
CA GLY A 469 -19.56 8.05 22.65
C GLY A 469 -20.04 6.87 21.81
N SER A 470 -21.36 6.76 21.67
CA SER A 470 -22.03 5.73 20.87
C SER A 470 -23.23 6.32 20.11
N GLY A 471 -23.68 5.62 19.06
CA GLY A 471 -24.82 6.04 18.26
C GLY A 471 -24.53 7.26 17.37
N ALA A 472 -25.57 8.05 17.06
CA ALA A 472 -25.51 9.13 16.07
C ALA A 472 -24.65 10.34 16.49
N THR A 473 -24.28 10.44 17.77
CA THR A 473 -23.42 11.52 18.31
C THR A 473 -21.98 11.06 18.54
N ALA A 474 -21.64 9.82 18.16
CA ALA A 474 -20.29 9.32 18.28
C ALA A 474 -19.33 10.15 17.43
N THR A 475 -18.15 10.42 17.97
CA THR A 475 -17.06 11.08 17.26
C THR A 475 -15.94 10.08 17.02
N SER A 476 -15.23 10.23 15.90
CA SER A 476 -14.04 9.42 15.61
C SER A 476 -13.02 10.27 14.88
N ASP A 477 -11.78 10.26 15.37
CA ASP A 477 -10.69 11.03 14.79
C ASP A 477 -9.59 10.08 14.32
N ALA A 478 -9.16 10.28 13.08
CA ALA A 478 -8.01 9.59 12.54
C ALA A 478 -6.74 10.23 13.09
N PHE A 479 -5.74 9.42 13.46
CA PHE A 479 -4.48 9.93 14.00
C PHE A 479 -3.26 9.25 13.40
N LEU A 480 -2.12 9.93 13.53
CA LEU A 480 -0.77 9.44 13.26
C LEU A 480 0.09 9.55 14.51
N LEU A 481 0.73 8.46 14.90
CA LEU A 481 1.75 8.42 15.95
C LEU A 481 3.13 8.32 15.30
N ARG A 482 3.97 9.33 15.53
CA ARG A 482 5.34 9.41 14.99
C ARG A 482 6.33 9.69 16.10
N ASP A 483 7.26 8.77 16.32
CA ASP A 483 8.28 8.89 17.39
C ASP A 483 7.66 9.14 18.77
N GLY A 484 6.49 8.54 19.05
CA GLY A 484 5.72 8.73 20.27
C GLY A 484 4.86 10.00 20.32
N ASN A 485 4.90 10.85 19.28
CA ASN A 485 4.09 12.06 19.19
C ASN A 485 2.76 11.77 18.48
N PHE A 486 1.65 12.04 19.17
CA PHE A 486 0.30 11.90 18.65
C PHE A 486 -0.07 13.12 17.80
N THR A 487 -0.53 12.88 16.57
CA THR A 487 -1.02 13.90 15.65
C THR A 487 -2.44 13.55 15.21
N ASP A 488 -3.39 14.40 15.57
CA ASP A 488 -4.73 14.37 14.97
C ASP A 488 -4.64 14.79 13.50
N LEU A 489 -5.19 13.98 12.59
CA LEU A 489 -5.16 14.26 11.15
C LEU A 489 -6.21 15.30 10.73
N GLY A 490 -7.18 15.60 11.60
CA GLY A 490 -8.32 16.47 11.35
C GLY A 490 -9.46 15.76 10.61
N SER A 491 -10.37 16.56 10.05
CA SER A 491 -11.52 16.06 9.29
C SER A 491 -11.80 16.92 8.06
N LEU A 492 -12.62 16.41 7.14
CA LEU A 492 -13.18 17.18 6.02
C LEU A 492 -14.38 18.05 6.45
N GLY A 493 -14.47 18.39 7.74
CA GLY A 493 -15.50 19.25 8.33
C GLY A 493 -16.63 18.51 9.05
N GLY A 494 -16.61 17.19 9.08
CA GLY A 494 -17.53 16.34 9.86
C GLY A 494 -16.94 15.86 11.20
N ASN A 495 -17.65 14.94 11.84
CA ASN A 495 -17.36 14.47 13.21
C ASN A 495 -16.76 13.06 13.28
N THR A 496 -16.64 12.38 12.14
CA THR A 496 -16.03 11.05 12.08
C THR A 496 -15.02 10.97 10.95
N GLY A 497 -13.93 10.30 11.24
CA GLY A 497 -12.88 9.93 10.31
C GLY A 497 -12.20 8.65 10.76
N SER A 498 -11.64 7.93 9.79
CA SER A 498 -10.83 6.74 10.02
C SER A 498 -9.57 6.78 9.16
N ALA A 499 -8.48 6.23 9.67
CA ALA A 499 -7.28 5.94 8.89
C ALA A 499 -7.28 4.46 8.50
N ASN A 500 -7.01 4.16 7.24
CA ASN A 500 -7.06 2.81 6.69
C ASN A 500 -5.70 2.28 6.25
N GLY A 501 -4.79 3.14 5.78
CA GLY A 501 -3.44 2.76 5.37
C GLY A 501 -2.44 3.90 5.46
N ILE A 502 -1.18 3.55 5.63
CA ILE A 502 -0.02 4.47 5.62
C ILE A 502 1.06 3.92 4.70
N ASN A 503 1.75 4.78 3.96
CA ASN A 503 2.93 4.37 3.18
C ASN A 503 4.25 4.81 3.84
N GLU A 504 5.38 4.42 3.24
CA GLU A 504 6.72 4.73 3.77
C GLU A 504 7.04 6.23 3.80
N PHE A 505 6.35 7.03 2.98
CA PHE A 505 6.47 8.50 2.99
C PHE A 505 5.65 9.17 4.09
N GLY A 506 4.84 8.41 4.83
CA GLY A 506 3.97 8.92 5.90
C GLY A 506 2.67 9.53 5.40
N GLN A 507 2.29 9.25 4.16
CA GLN A 507 0.96 9.60 3.65
C GLN A 507 -0.07 8.68 4.25
N VAL A 508 -1.18 9.23 4.71
CA VAL A 508 -2.24 8.47 5.37
C VAL A 508 -3.52 8.59 4.57
N ILE A 509 -4.20 7.48 4.32
CA ILE A 509 -5.47 7.47 3.58
C ILE A 509 -6.60 6.97 4.46
N GLY A 510 -7.83 7.33 4.10
CA GLY A 510 -9.01 6.77 4.74
C GLY A 510 -10.33 7.38 4.30
N ALA A 511 -11.28 7.42 5.21
CA ALA A 511 -12.57 8.07 5.03
C ALA A 511 -12.76 9.16 6.08
N SER A 512 -13.34 10.30 5.68
CA SER A 512 -13.70 11.38 6.60
C SER A 512 -15.05 11.95 6.20
N GLN A 513 -15.88 12.28 7.18
CA GLN A 513 -17.15 12.95 6.93
C GLN A 513 -16.93 14.40 6.53
N LEU A 514 -17.73 14.84 5.56
CA LEU A 514 -18.03 16.24 5.35
C LEU A 514 -18.96 16.76 6.45
N ALA A 515 -19.11 18.09 6.54
CA ALA A 515 -20.12 18.72 7.39
C ALA A 515 -21.57 18.26 7.09
N SER A 516 -21.81 17.70 5.91
CA SER A 516 -23.09 17.09 5.52
C SER A 516 -23.34 15.69 6.11
N GLY A 517 -22.33 15.09 6.75
CA GLY A 517 -22.37 13.71 7.27
C GLY A 517 -22.07 12.62 6.23
N ILE A 518 -21.78 12.99 4.98
CA ILE A 518 -21.40 12.05 3.91
C ILE A 518 -19.90 11.76 4.02
N ASN A 519 -19.52 10.48 3.94
CA ASN A 519 -18.12 10.07 3.90
C ASN A 519 -17.49 10.36 2.54
N HIS A 520 -16.34 11.01 2.55
CA HIS A 520 -15.46 11.19 1.41
C HIS A 520 -14.12 10.49 1.67
N ALA A 521 -13.56 9.90 0.61
CA ALA A 521 -12.20 9.37 0.66
C ALA A 521 -11.19 10.51 0.77
N TYR A 522 -10.18 10.38 1.61
CA TYR A 522 -9.12 11.39 1.77
C TYR A 522 -7.73 10.79 1.64
N VAL A 523 -6.78 11.68 1.32
CA VAL A 523 -5.35 11.50 1.57
C VAL A 523 -4.88 12.64 2.47
N TRP A 524 -4.26 12.28 3.59
CA TRP A 524 -3.59 13.17 4.52
C TRP A 524 -2.11 13.13 4.26
N ASN A 525 -1.51 14.32 4.25
CA ASN A 525 -0.17 14.46 3.79
C ASN A 525 0.49 15.73 4.33
N GLY A 526 1.62 15.59 5.02
CA GLY A 526 2.38 16.73 5.54
C GLY A 526 1.55 17.71 6.39
N GLY A 527 0.56 17.22 7.15
CA GLY A 527 -0.33 18.07 7.97
C GLY A 527 -1.66 18.46 7.32
N VAL A 528 -1.91 18.07 6.08
CA VAL A 528 -3.10 18.50 5.32
C VAL A 528 -3.94 17.29 4.92
N MET A 529 -5.21 17.27 5.35
CA MET A 529 -6.22 16.34 4.84
C MET A 529 -6.83 16.88 3.55
N SER A 530 -6.74 16.12 2.46
CA SER A 530 -7.29 16.47 1.15
C SER A 530 -8.35 15.46 0.71
N ASP A 531 -9.50 15.95 0.25
CA ASP A 531 -10.57 15.14 -0.33
C ASP A 531 -10.15 14.63 -1.72
N LEU A 532 -10.06 13.31 -1.89
CA LEU A 532 -9.64 12.67 -3.14
C LEU A 532 -10.56 12.99 -4.31
N ASN A 533 -11.85 13.26 -4.07
CA ASN A 533 -12.80 13.67 -5.12
C ASN A 533 -12.42 15.00 -5.77
N ASN A 534 -11.63 15.84 -5.09
CA ASN A 534 -11.11 17.10 -5.65
C ASN A 534 -9.76 16.92 -6.35
N LEU A 535 -9.10 15.78 -6.14
CA LEU A 535 -7.77 15.47 -6.67
C LEU A 535 -7.84 14.59 -7.93
N ILE A 536 -8.99 14.03 -8.29
CA ILE A 536 -9.11 13.30 -9.56
C ILE A 536 -9.10 14.27 -10.76
N THR A 537 -8.53 13.82 -11.89
CA THR A 537 -8.42 14.63 -13.13
C THR A 537 -9.71 14.64 -13.95
N THR A 538 -10.52 13.58 -13.84
CA THR A 538 -11.77 13.40 -14.58
C THR A 538 -12.89 13.00 -13.62
N PRO A 539 -14.07 13.64 -13.67
CA PRO A 539 -15.22 13.21 -12.88
C PRO A 539 -15.56 11.74 -13.15
N LEU A 540 -15.81 10.99 -12.09
CA LEU A 540 -16.18 9.58 -12.19
C LEU A 540 -17.67 9.48 -12.50
N THR A 541 -18.02 8.70 -13.52
CA THR A 541 -19.41 8.45 -13.88
C THR A 541 -19.67 6.98 -14.16
N TYR A 542 -20.84 6.49 -13.75
CA TYR A 542 -21.32 5.16 -14.09
C TYR A 542 -22.82 5.20 -14.42
N ASN A 543 -23.21 4.62 -15.56
CA ASN A 543 -24.59 4.69 -16.07
C ASN A 543 -25.17 6.12 -16.07
N GLY A 544 -24.34 7.11 -16.38
CA GLY A 544 -24.71 8.53 -16.40
C GLY A 544 -24.83 9.20 -15.01
N ALA A 545 -24.68 8.47 -13.91
CA ALA A 545 -24.61 9.02 -12.56
C ALA A 545 -23.18 9.35 -12.16
N THR A 546 -23.01 10.41 -11.36
CA THR A 546 -21.72 10.73 -10.72
C THR A 546 -21.40 9.69 -9.65
N VAL A 547 -20.14 9.29 -9.58
CA VAL A 547 -19.61 8.42 -8.53
C VAL A 547 -18.81 9.28 -7.56
N THR A 548 -19.09 9.16 -6.27
CA THR A 548 -18.36 9.82 -5.19
C THR A 548 -17.48 8.82 -4.47
N LEU A 549 -16.17 9.03 -4.45
CA LEU A 549 -15.23 8.25 -3.66
C LEU A 549 -15.49 8.51 -2.18
N ASN A 550 -15.82 7.47 -1.44
CA ASN A 550 -16.25 7.57 -0.04
C ASN A 550 -15.32 6.87 0.95
N ASN A 551 -14.39 6.05 0.46
CA ASN A 551 -13.42 5.37 1.29
C ASN A 551 -12.16 5.04 0.48
N ALA A 552 -11.00 5.55 0.91
CA ALA A 552 -9.70 5.06 0.43
C ALA A 552 -9.33 3.84 1.26
N VAL A 553 -9.04 2.72 0.61
CA VAL A 553 -8.91 1.40 1.25
C VAL A 553 -7.45 1.05 1.53
N SER A 554 -6.57 1.32 0.58
CA SER A 554 -5.15 0.96 0.65
C SER A 554 -4.33 1.92 -0.23
N ILE A 555 -3.09 2.16 0.17
CA ILE A 555 -2.11 2.99 -0.50
C ILE A 555 -0.79 2.22 -0.59
N ASN A 556 -0.10 2.33 -1.71
CA ASN A 556 1.25 1.79 -1.85
C ASN A 556 2.32 2.89 -1.68
N ASN A 557 3.59 2.50 -1.71
CA ASN A 557 4.69 3.44 -1.55
C ASN A 557 4.84 4.42 -2.72
N PHE A 558 4.19 4.19 -3.85
CA PHE A 558 4.14 5.15 -4.96
C PHE A 558 3.05 6.21 -4.82
N GLY A 559 2.25 6.13 -3.75
CA GLY A 559 1.10 7.00 -3.53
C GLY A 559 -0.12 6.61 -4.37
N ASP A 560 -0.09 5.46 -5.06
CA ASP A 560 -1.27 4.93 -5.74
C ASP A 560 -2.26 4.44 -4.68
N ILE A 561 -3.54 4.76 -4.89
CA ILE A 561 -4.60 4.50 -3.92
C ILE A 561 -5.66 3.61 -4.55
N VAL A 562 -6.07 2.58 -3.83
CA VAL A 562 -7.32 1.87 -4.11
C VAL A 562 -8.42 2.51 -3.29
N ALA A 563 -9.51 2.94 -3.95
CA ALA A 563 -10.64 3.56 -3.28
C ALA A 563 -11.97 2.95 -3.74
N THR A 564 -12.97 2.98 -2.87
CA THR A 564 -14.36 2.69 -3.25
C THR A 564 -15.14 3.98 -3.42
N GLY A 565 -16.09 3.96 -4.36
CA GLY A 565 -17.04 5.04 -4.55
C GLY A 565 -18.46 4.54 -4.72
N THR A 566 -19.42 5.36 -4.32
CA THR A 566 -20.86 5.09 -4.44
C THR A 566 -21.49 5.95 -5.51
N TYR A 567 -22.52 5.42 -6.16
CA TYR A 567 -23.32 6.13 -7.15
C TYR A 567 -24.80 5.78 -6.99
N THR A 568 -25.66 6.69 -7.44
CA THR A 568 -27.11 6.46 -7.51
C THR A 568 -27.64 6.90 -8.88
N TYR A 569 -28.31 6.00 -9.60
CA TYR A 569 -28.93 6.28 -10.90
C TYR A 569 -30.37 5.76 -10.96
N THR A 570 -31.16 6.28 -11.90
CA THR A 570 -32.52 5.77 -12.15
C THR A 570 -32.49 4.79 -13.32
N ASN A 571 -32.97 3.56 -13.10
CA ASN A 571 -33.05 2.56 -14.17
C ASN A 571 -34.20 2.85 -15.15
N ASN A 572 -34.31 2.04 -16.21
CA ASN A 572 -35.35 2.19 -17.24
C ASN A 572 -36.79 2.00 -16.71
N GLU A 573 -36.95 1.48 -15.50
CA GLU A 573 -38.24 1.29 -14.81
C GLU A 573 -38.58 2.46 -13.86
N GLY A 574 -37.75 3.51 -13.82
CA GLY A 574 -37.95 4.66 -12.93
C GLY A 574 -37.53 4.42 -11.48
N GLN A 575 -36.84 3.33 -11.18
CA GLN A 575 -36.39 2.98 -9.83
C GLN A 575 -34.96 3.48 -9.57
N ALA A 576 -34.74 4.03 -8.37
CA ALA A 576 -33.40 4.38 -7.91
C ALA A 576 -32.58 3.13 -7.62
N GLN A 577 -31.37 3.08 -8.18
CA GLN A 577 -30.39 2.02 -7.99
C GLN A 577 -29.14 2.64 -7.39
N THR A 578 -28.67 2.10 -6.27
CA THR A 578 -27.42 2.50 -5.62
C THR A 578 -26.43 1.35 -5.69
N GLY A 579 -25.17 1.66 -5.98
CA GLY A 579 -24.11 0.66 -6.02
C GLY A 579 -22.77 1.23 -5.60
N THR A 580 -21.80 0.33 -5.47
CA THR A 580 -20.41 0.63 -5.13
C THR A 580 -19.50 0.16 -6.26
N ARG A 581 -18.45 0.92 -6.54
CA ARG A 581 -17.36 0.57 -7.46
C ARG A 581 -16.02 0.79 -6.81
N SER A 582 -15.03 0.03 -7.28
CA SER A 582 -13.64 0.17 -6.85
C SER A 582 -12.81 0.81 -7.96
N TYR A 583 -11.90 1.69 -7.56
CA TYR A 583 -11.07 2.47 -8.46
C TYR A 583 -9.61 2.38 -8.02
N LEU A 584 -8.72 2.30 -8.99
CA LEU A 584 -7.30 2.57 -8.82
C LEU A 584 -7.05 4.03 -9.18
N LEU A 585 -6.63 4.81 -8.20
CA LEU A 585 -6.17 6.18 -8.36
C LEU A 585 -4.65 6.11 -8.49
N LYS A 586 -4.16 6.21 -9.72
CA LYS A 586 -2.73 6.34 -9.98
C LYS A 586 -2.30 7.78 -9.73
N ALA A 587 -1.35 7.97 -8.83
CA ALA A 587 -0.84 9.30 -8.53
C ALA A 587 -0.21 9.88 -9.82
N THR A 588 -0.82 10.95 -10.33
CA THR A 588 -0.23 11.74 -11.42
C THR A 588 0.61 12.81 -10.78
N TRP A 589 1.80 12.36 -10.47
CA TRP A 589 2.84 13.18 -9.92
C TRP A 589 3.24 14.29 -10.84
#